data_AF-A7VNX5-F1
#
_entry.id   AF-A7VNX5-F1
#
_cell.length_a   1.000
_cell.length_b   1.000
_cell.length_c   1.000
_cell.angle_alpha   90.00
_cell.angle_beta   90.00
_cell.angle_gamma   90.00
#
_symmetry.space_group_name_H-M   'P 1'
#
loop_
_entity.id
_entity.type
_entity.pdbx_description
1 polymer ?
#
loop_
_entity_poly.entity_id
_entity_poly.type
_entity_poly.pdbx_seq_one_letter_code
_entity_poly.pdbx_strand_id
1 'polypeptide(L)'
;MAGGFYLGGKWRMNCVFSSDDNFADILGCALISLFENNREQETIEVYILDGGISEGNKRKLESIFQQYERMVHFIEVPDISQLTGEAVTSGRWPISTFARILIDSLLPKEVKRVLYLDCDILVLGSLKNLWEIDLKDKTAAGVMDCLSNQRKQNAGINGEDSYINAGVMLIDMDKWRENQIEKQCMNYIRICNGQVAYNDQGVINKVLHKDLLVLPPEYNAMTLFFDFTYPDMIKYRKPQSYYSAQQVDHARKHPRIVHFTSSFLSLRPWVKGSEHPYAPLWRNYYKRSPWRAKDLRSDNRSSYRKIYEKFYRLMPLPFSVSLSGFLHSVLVPMVHMRKNQSGE
;
A
#
# COMPACT_ATOMS: atom_id res chain seq x y z
N MET A 1 11.39 24.90 18.87
CA MET A 1 10.70 23.90 19.73
C MET A 1 9.45 23.48 19.00
N ALA A 2 9.21 22.18 18.81
CA ALA A 2 7.96 21.65 18.28
C ALA A 2 7.17 20.97 19.41
N GLY A 3 5.85 21.11 19.40
CA GLY A 3 5.01 20.82 20.57
C GLY A 3 4.75 19.35 20.83
N GLY A 4 5.61 18.70 21.61
CA GLY A 4 5.25 17.47 22.33
C GLY A 4 4.25 17.77 23.45
N PHE A 5 2.96 17.88 23.13
CA PHE A 5 1.89 18.19 24.08
C PHE A 5 1.57 17.03 25.03
N TYR A 6 2.49 16.75 25.96
CA TYR A 6 2.27 15.85 27.10
C TYR A 6 1.43 16.55 28.18
N LEU A 7 0.12 16.63 27.96
CA LEU A 7 -0.87 17.02 28.98
C LEU A 7 -2.11 16.11 28.91
N GLY A 8 -2.18 15.13 29.82
CA GLY A 8 -3.39 14.36 30.15
C GLY A 8 -3.90 13.33 29.13
N GLY A 9 -3.54 13.43 27.85
CA GLY A 9 -3.96 12.48 26.81
C GLY A 9 -3.20 11.16 26.85
N LYS A 10 -3.93 10.02 26.80
CA LYS A 10 -3.34 8.70 26.55
C LYS A 10 -2.61 8.67 25.20
N TRP A 11 -1.59 7.84 25.10
CA TRP A 11 -0.87 7.63 23.84
C TRP A 11 -1.80 6.93 22.83
N ARG A 12 -1.98 7.53 21.64
CA ARG A 12 -2.93 7.09 20.60
C ARG A 12 -2.33 7.16 19.20
N MET A 13 -2.32 6.02 18.51
CA MET A 13 -2.13 5.91 17.06
C MET A 13 -3.45 5.62 16.38
N ASN A 14 -3.72 6.37 15.31
CA ASN A 14 -4.87 6.16 14.44
C ASN A 14 -4.37 5.46 13.17
N CYS A 15 -4.86 4.25 12.88
CA CYS A 15 -4.56 3.54 11.65
C CYS A 15 -5.76 3.59 10.69
N VAL A 16 -5.50 3.58 9.39
CA VAL A 16 -6.53 3.49 8.35
C VAL A 16 -6.23 2.30 7.46
N PHE A 17 -7.24 1.45 7.21
CA PHE A 17 -7.18 0.37 6.23
C PHE A 17 -8.37 0.48 5.27
N SER A 18 -8.25 -0.01 4.04
CA SER A 18 -9.36 -0.18 3.10
C SER A 18 -9.53 -1.65 2.74
N SER A 19 -10.75 -2.20 2.85
CA SER A 19 -11.01 -3.63 2.63
C SER A 19 -12.41 -3.93 2.13
N ASP A 20 -12.54 -5.01 1.36
CA ASP A 20 -13.80 -5.65 1.01
C ASP A 20 -13.95 -7.00 1.74
N ASP A 21 -15.07 -7.70 1.54
CA ASP A 21 -15.25 -9.04 2.13
C ASP A 21 -14.19 -10.06 1.67
N ASN A 22 -13.67 -9.91 0.45
CA ASN A 22 -12.64 -10.78 -0.09
C ASN A 22 -11.27 -10.58 0.55
N PHE A 23 -10.98 -9.41 1.14
CA PHE A 23 -9.72 -9.11 1.83
C PHE A 23 -9.83 -9.15 3.36
N ALA A 24 -11.03 -9.28 3.94
CA ALA A 24 -11.24 -9.31 5.39
C ALA A 24 -10.37 -10.33 6.15
N ASP A 25 -10.06 -11.50 5.56
CA ASP A 25 -9.18 -12.50 6.18
C ASP A 25 -7.66 -12.20 6.05
N ILE A 26 -7.28 -11.36 5.08
CA ILE A 26 -5.92 -10.81 4.98
C ILE A 26 -5.79 -9.62 5.94
N LEU A 27 -6.78 -8.72 5.99
CA LEU A 27 -6.87 -7.63 6.96
C LEU A 27 -6.79 -8.16 8.40
N GLY A 28 -7.54 -9.21 8.72
CA GLY A 28 -7.46 -9.86 10.03
C GLY A 28 -6.04 -10.33 10.39
N CYS A 29 -5.26 -10.81 9.41
CA CYS A 29 -3.86 -11.17 9.63
C CYS A 29 -2.96 -9.94 9.84
N ALA A 30 -3.19 -8.86 9.09
CA ALA A 30 -2.47 -7.60 9.26
C ALA A 30 -2.74 -6.97 10.64
N LEU A 31 -4.01 -6.89 11.06
CA LEU A 31 -4.43 -6.37 12.37
C LEU A 31 -3.81 -7.15 13.54
N ILE A 32 -3.84 -8.49 13.50
CA ILE A 32 -3.21 -9.30 14.55
C ILE A 32 -1.69 -9.02 14.60
N SER A 33 -1.03 -8.89 13.44
CA SER A 33 0.40 -8.54 13.41
C SER A 33 0.69 -7.12 13.93
N LEU A 34 -0.17 -6.14 13.61
CA LEU A 34 -0.09 -4.78 14.11
C LEU A 34 -0.18 -4.76 15.64
N PHE A 35 -1.22 -5.37 16.21
CA PHE A 35 -1.47 -5.32 17.66
C PHE A 35 -0.44 -6.12 18.47
N GLU A 36 0.03 -7.26 17.96
CA GLU A 36 1.09 -8.03 18.63
C GLU A 36 2.43 -7.31 18.73
N ASN A 37 2.77 -6.53 17.70
CA ASN A 37 4.06 -5.84 17.62
C ASN A 37 3.99 -4.39 18.14
N ASN A 38 2.82 -3.93 18.61
CA ASN A 38 2.57 -2.61 19.17
C ASN A 38 1.73 -2.72 20.47
N ARG A 39 2.15 -3.61 21.38
CA ARG A 39 1.53 -3.82 22.69
C ARG A 39 1.88 -2.70 23.69
N GLU A 40 3.03 -2.06 23.51
CA GLU A 40 3.56 -0.97 24.33
C GLU A 40 2.85 0.39 24.11
N GLN A 41 2.04 0.47 23.06
CA GLN A 41 1.18 1.60 22.76
C GLN A 41 -0.18 1.41 23.46
N GLU A 42 -0.60 2.40 24.25
CA GLU A 42 -1.82 2.30 25.07
C GLU A 42 -3.08 2.18 24.21
N THR A 43 -3.25 3.09 23.25
CA THR A 43 -4.43 3.16 22.38
C THR A 43 -4.02 2.94 20.93
N ILE A 44 -4.58 1.93 20.28
CA ILE A 44 -4.62 1.83 18.82
C ILE A 44 -6.08 1.84 18.41
N GLU A 45 -6.42 2.79 17.55
CA GLU A 45 -7.74 2.94 16.97
C GLU A 45 -7.63 2.76 15.46
N VAL A 46 -8.55 1.97 14.89
CA VAL A 46 -8.49 1.61 13.48
C VAL A 46 -9.77 1.99 12.76
N TYR A 47 -9.60 2.84 11.75
CA TYR A 47 -10.64 3.20 10.79
C TYR A 47 -10.56 2.23 9.61
N ILE A 48 -11.59 1.41 9.43
CA ILE A 48 -11.72 0.49 8.30
C ILE A 48 -12.67 1.12 7.29
N LEU A 49 -12.13 1.55 6.15
CA LEU A 49 -12.91 1.97 4.99
C LEU A 49 -13.56 0.71 4.40
N ASP A 50 -14.85 0.58 4.64
CA ASP A 50 -15.67 -0.59 4.36
C ASP A 50 -16.17 -0.56 2.91
N GLY A 51 -15.56 -1.41 2.08
CA GLY A 51 -15.93 -1.64 0.69
C GLY A 51 -16.97 -2.75 0.49
N GLY A 52 -17.81 -3.04 1.49
CA GLY A 52 -18.84 -4.09 1.44
C GLY A 52 -18.44 -5.37 2.17
N ILE A 53 -17.81 -5.25 3.35
CA ILE A 53 -17.50 -6.35 4.26
C ILE A 53 -18.81 -6.90 4.83
N SER A 54 -19.03 -8.21 4.76
CA SER A 54 -20.24 -8.83 5.31
C SER A 54 -20.25 -8.78 6.84
N GLU A 55 -21.45 -8.71 7.43
CA GLU A 55 -21.67 -8.80 8.88
C GLU A 55 -21.06 -10.07 9.52
N GLY A 56 -20.92 -11.15 8.73
CA GLY A 56 -20.23 -12.38 9.14
C GLY A 56 -18.71 -12.26 9.22
N ASN A 57 -18.10 -11.30 8.52
CA ASN A 57 -16.68 -10.97 8.61
C ASN A 57 -16.40 -9.73 9.49
N LYS A 58 -17.32 -8.76 9.59
CA LYS A 58 -17.24 -7.68 10.61
C LYS A 58 -17.16 -8.25 12.02
N ARG A 59 -18.08 -9.14 12.41
CA ARG A 59 -18.03 -9.85 13.71
C ARG A 59 -16.74 -10.63 13.98
N LYS A 60 -16.03 -11.07 12.92
CA LYS A 60 -14.70 -11.69 13.06
C LYS A 60 -13.62 -10.64 13.28
N LEU A 61 -13.62 -9.55 12.52
CA LEU A 61 -12.72 -8.42 12.74
C LEU A 61 -12.90 -7.88 14.16
N GLU A 62 -14.13 -7.59 14.58
CA GLU A 62 -14.51 -7.16 15.93
C GLU A 62 -13.98 -8.09 17.03
N SER A 63 -14.03 -9.41 16.83
CA SER A 63 -13.47 -10.37 17.81
C SER A 63 -11.95 -10.23 17.98
N ILE A 64 -11.22 -9.76 16.97
CA ILE A 64 -9.80 -9.39 17.09
C ILE A 64 -9.66 -8.10 17.91
N PHE A 65 -10.44 -7.07 17.61
CA PHE A 65 -10.42 -5.82 18.38
C PHE A 65 -10.72 -6.03 19.86
N GLN A 66 -11.72 -6.87 20.17
CA GLN A 66 -12.04 -7.29 21.54
C GLN A 66 -10.88 -8.06 22.19
N GLN A 67 -10.25 -9.00 21.47
CA GLN A 67 -9.12 -9.80 21.99
C GLN A 67 -7.88 -8.96 22.34
N TYR A 68 -7.64 -7.85 21.64
CA TYR A 68 -6.47 -6.99 21.83
C TYR A 68 -6.79 -5.65 22.52
N GLU A 69 -8.00 -5.49 23.06
CA GLU A 69 -8.48 -4.26 23.71
C GLU A 69 -8.26 -2.99 22.84
N ARG A 70 -8.55 -3.12 21.54
CA ARG A 70 -8.39 -2.06 20.53
C ARG A 70 -9.75 -1.57 20.01
N MET A 71 -9.77 -0.35 19.48
CA MET A 71 -10.99 0.28 18.95
C MET A 71 -11.07 0.17 17.43
N VAL A 72 -12.29 -0.03 16.90
CA VAL A 72 -12.57 -0.10 15.46
C VAL A 72 -13.74 0.80 15.10
N HIS A 73 -13.61 1.46 13.95
CA HIS A 73 -14.69 2.20 13.29
C HIS A 73 -14.80 1.69 11.85
N PHE A 74 -15.91 1.04 11.51
CA PHE A 74 -16.23 0.76 10.11
C PHE A 74 -16.86 2.00 9.49
N ILE A 75 -16.25 2.54 8.43
CA ILE A 75 -16.78 3.68 7.69
C ILE A 75 -17.16 3.18 6.30
N GLU A 76 -18.46 3.15 6.01
CA GLU A 76 -18.98 2.83 4.68
C GLU A 76 -18.39 3.80 3.65
N VAL A 77 -17.80 3.26 2.57
CA VAL A 77 -17.26 4.09 1.48
C VAL A 77 -18.41 4.44 0.53
N PRO A 78 -18.85 5.72 0.46
CA PRO A 78 -19.97 6.11 -0.39
C PRO A 78 -19.59 6.01 -1.87
N ASP A 79 -20.61 5.83 -2.72
CA ASP A 79 -20.43 5.94 -4.15
C ASP A 79 -20.05 7.39 -4.52
N ILE A 80 -18.83 7.57 -5.01
CA ILE A 80 -18.24 8.84 -5.44
C ILE A 80 -19.15 9.60 -6.41
N SER A 81 -19.97 8.94 -7.24
CA SER A 81 -20.90 9.65 -8.13
C SER A 81 -21.90 10.53 -7.37
N GLN A 82 -22.26 10.12 -6.14
CA GLN A 82 -23.11 10.89 -5.23
C GLN A 82 -22.35 12.08 -4.61
N LEU A 83 -21.04 11.94 -4.37
CA LEU A 83 -20.16 13.01 -3.87
C LEU A 83 -19.75 14.01 -4.96
N THR A 84 -19.66 13.59 -6.22
CA THR A 84 -19.18 14.45 -7.32
C THR A 84 -20.27 15.26 -8.00
N GLY A 85 -21.55 14.89 -7.85
CA GLY A 85 -22.70 15.50 -8.53
C GLY A 85 -22.77 15.20 -10.04
N GLU A 86 -21.68 14.70 -10.61
CA GLU A 86 -21.53 14.21 -11.98
C GLU A 86 -21.66 12.69 -11.98
N ALA A 87 -22.43 12.13 -12.92
CA ALA A 87 -22.42 10.70 -13.20
C ALA A 87 -21.08 10.32 -13.83
N VAL A 88 -20.09 9.99 -12.99
CA VAL A 88 -18.77 9.52 -13.43
C VAL A 88 -18.97 8.19 -14.16
N THR A 89 -18.96 8.21 -15.49
CA THR A 89 -19.16 7.05 -16.36
C THR A 89 -17.95 6.11 -16.40
N SER A 90 -17.24 5.97 -15.28
CA SER A 90 -16.08 5.08 -15.10
C SER A 90 -16.50 3.62 -14.91
N GLY A 91 -17.19 3.05 -15.90
CA GLY A 91 -17.47 1.61 -16.02
C GLY A 91 -16.22 0.74 -16.24
N ARG A 92 -15.08 1.12 -15.65
CA ARG A 92 -13.76 0.48 -15.74
C ARG A 92 -13.07 0.29 -14.40
N TRP A 93 -13.44 1.02 -13.33
CA TRP A 93 -12.84 0.88 -12.00
C TRP A 93 -13.90 1.04 -10.89
N PRO A 94 -14.05 0.06 -9.98
CA PRO A 94 -14.87 0.23 -8.78
C PRO A 94 -14.34 1.36 -7.90
N ILE A 95 -15.25 2.18 -7.38
CA ILE A 95 -14.94 3.40 -6.61
C ILE A 95 -14.13 3.13 -5.34
N SER A 96 -14.28 1.95 -4.73
CA SER A 96 -13.47 1.48 -3.60
C SER A 96 -11.95 1.49 -3.88
N THR A 97 -11.53 1.46 -5.15
CA THR A 97 -10.13 1.67 -5.58
C THR A 97 -9.53 2.98 -5.06
N PHE A 98 -10.36 4.01 -4.84
CA PHE A 98 -9.93 5.36 -4.46
C PHE A 98 -10.27 5.74 -3.01
N ALA A 99 -10.74 4.80 -2.17
CA ALA A 99 -11.16 5.09 -0.79
C ALA A 99 -10.06 5.80 0.05
N ARG A 100 -8.78 5.45 -0.15
CA ARG A 100 -7.60 6.12 0.46
C ARG A 100 -7.50 7.62 0.17
N ILE A 101 -8.10 8.12 -0.90
CA ILE A 101 -8.13 9.55 -1.24
C ILE A 101 -9.18 10.30 -0.41
N LEU A 102 -10.30 9.64 -0.09
CA LEU A 102 -11.47 10.22 0.60
C LEU A 102 -11.28 10.39 2.12
N ILE A 103 -10.05 10.24 2.63
CA ILE A 103 -9.77 10.20 4.07
C ILE A 103 -10.02 11.51 4.80
N ASP A 104 -10.23 12.65 4.12
CA ASP A 104 -10.70 13.85 4.79
C ASP A 104 -12.23 13.85 4.92
N SER A 105 -12.96 13.50 3.86
CA SER A 105 -14.42 13.37 3.93
C SER A 105 -14.88 12.25 4.86
N LEU A 106 -14.10 11.17 5.01
CA LEU A 106 -14.48 9.98 5.78
C LEU A 106 -14.02 9.97 7.25
N LEU A 107 -12.95 10.68 7.62
CA LEU A 107 -12.43 10.66 9.00
C LEU A 107 -12.95 11.83 9.86
N PRO A 108 -13.17 11.61 11.18
CA PRO A 108 -13.51 12.69 12.11
C PRO A 108 -12.46 13.81 12.08
N LYS A 109 -12.91 15.06 12.21
CA LYS A 109 -12.05 16.25 12.00
C LYS A 109 -11.02 16.46 13.12
N GLU A 110 -11.22 15.83 14.27
CA GLU A 110 -10.28 15.74 15.39
C GLU A 110 -9.11 14.76 15.12
N VAL A 111 -9.21 13.89 14.11
CA VAL A 111 -8.10 13.01 13.70
C VAL A 111 -7.05 13.84 12.95
N LYS A 112 -5.98 14.24 13.64
CA LYS A 112 -4.90 15.10 13.12
C LYS A 112 -3.76 14.39 12.41
N ARG A 113 -3.59 13.09 12.67
CA ARG A 113 -2.56 12.24 12.07
C ARG A 113 -3.13 10.84 11.87
N VAL A 114 -2.75 10.17 10.79
CA VAL A 114 -3.03 8.75 10.55
C VAL A 114 -1.84 8.01 9.97
N LEU A 115 -1.79 6.70 10.23
CA LEU A 115 -0.95 5.75 9.51
C LEU A 115 -1.86 4.91 8.62
N TYR A 116 -1.92 5.22 7.33
CA TYR A 116 -2.62 4.40 6.35
C TYR A 116 -1.79 3.14 6.06
N LEU A 117 -2.46 1.99 6.01
CA LEU A 117 -1.91 0.66 5.77
C LEU A 117 -2.77 -0.12 4.76
N ASP A 118 -2.16 -0.67 3.71
CA ASP A 118 -2.82 -1.65 2.84
C ASP A 118 -3.07 -2.97 3.60
N CYS A 119 -4.08 -3.73 3.20
CA CYS A 119 -4.43 -4.99 3.87
C CYS A 119 -3.33 -6.06 3.75
N ASP A 120 -2.58 -6.11 2.65
CA ASP A 120 -1.55 -7.13 2.40
C ASP A 120 -0.16 -6.77 2.92
N ILE A 121 -0.12 -6.37 4.20
CA ILE A 121 1.11 -6.21 4.99
C ILE A 121 1.27 -7.29 6.07
N LEU A 122 2.44 -7.31 6.68
CA LEU A 122 2.76 -8.01 7.92
C LEU A 122 3.66 -7.11 8.77
N VAL A 123 3.19 -6.69 9.95
CA VAL A 123 3.97 -5.88 10.90
C VAL A 123 4.85 -6.81 11.75
N LEU A 124 6.11 -6.42 11.95
CA LEU A 124 7.18 -7.25 12.54
C LEU A 124 7.96 -6.54 13.66
N GLY A 125 7.49 -5.38 14.09
CA GLY A 125 8.03 -4.65 15.24
C GLY A 125 7.24 -3.37 15.49
N SER A 126 7.57 -2.69 16.58
CA SER A 126 6.92 -1.43 16.95
C SER A 126 7.02 -0.39 15.83
N LEU A 127 5.87 0.22 15.55
CA LEU A 127 5.69 1.34 14.65
C LEU A 127 5.71 2.67 15.41
N LYS A 128 6.03 2.67 16.72
CA LYS A 128 6.15 3.91 17.52
C LYS A 128 7.10 4.91 16.86
N ASN A 129 8.29 4.45 16.47
CA ASN A 129 9.29 5.28 15.80
C ASN A 129 8.86 5.78 14.42
N LEU A 130 7.87 5.15 13.76
CA LEU A 130 7.26 5.61 12.52
C LEU A 130 6.20 6.67 12.81
N TRP A 131 5.30 6.40 13.75
CA TRP A 131 4.24 7.31 14.18
C TRP A 131 4.79 8.65 14.70
N GLU A 132 5.89 8.61 15.44
CA GLU A 132 6.55 9.77 16.05
C GLU A 132 7.53 10.50 15.09
N ILE A 133 7.57 10.16 13.79
CA ILE A 133 8.36 10.91 12.80
C ILE A 133 7.88 12.35 12.68
N ASP A 134 8.84 13.28 12.73
CA ASP A 134 8.67 14.64 12.24
C ASP A 134 8.59 14.63 10.71
N LEU A 135 7.45 15.06 10.18
CA LEU A 135 7.17 15.12 8.75
C LEU A 135 7.90 16.29 8.06
N LYS A 136 8.55 17.20 8.79
CA LYS A 136 9.33 18.33 8.24
C LYS A 136 8.49 19.17 7.28
N ASP A 137 7.34 19.60 7.78
CA ASP A 137 6.28 20.33 7.10
C ASP A 137 5.59 19.64 5.92
N LYS A 138 5.94 18.39 5.59
CA LYS A 138 5.28 17.60 4.54
C LYS A 138 3.91 17.08 4.95
N THR A 139 2.96 17.08 4.01
CA THR A 139 1.61 16.54 4.24
C THR A 139 1.62 15.02 4.47
N ALA A 140 2.54 14.28 3.84
CA ALA A 140 2.65 12.84 4.05
C ALA A 140 4.09 12.30 3.90
N ALA A 141 4.31 11.07 4.37
CA ALA A 141 5.54 10.32 4.19
C ALA A 141 5.29 8.89 3.72
N GLY A 142 6.18 8.36 2.89
CA GLY A 142 6.13 6.97 2.40
C GLY A 142 7.49 6.47 1.92
N VAL A 143 7.58 5.18 1.61
CA VAL A 143 8.79 4.54 1.06
C VAL A 143 8.76 4.60 -0.47
N MET A 144 9.89 4.91 -1.12
CA MET A 144 9.95 5.02 -2.58
C MET A 144 9.61 3.71 -3.29
N ASP A 145 8.68 3.74 -4.26
CA ASP A 145 8.41 2.60 -5.15
C ASP A 145 9.55 2.49 -6.19
N CYS A 146 9.96 1.25 -6.49
CA CYS A 146 11.07 1.01 -7.42
C CYS A 146 10.54 1.03 -8.87
N LEU A 147 10.42 2.23 -9.44
CA LEU A 147 9.84 2.50 -10.76
C LEU A 147 10.82 3.23 -11.68
N SER A 148 10.72 3.00 -12.99
CA SER A 148 11.51 3.74 -13.99
C SER A 148 10.98 5.16 -14.21
N ASN A 149 11.85 6.04 -14.73
CA ASN A 149 11.47 7.41 -15.12
C ASN A 149 10.26 7.46 -16.05
N GLN A 150 10.20 6.55 -17.04
CA GLN A 150 9.03 6.45 -17.92
C GLN A 150 7.74 6.22 -17.12
N ARG A 151 7.77 5.43 -16.03
CA ARG A 151 6.60 5.21 -15.19
C ARG A 151 6.21 6.43 -14.37
N LYS A 152 7.18 7.21 -13.85
CA LYS A 152 6.90 8.51 -13.23
C LYS A 152 6.27 9.49 -14.24
N GLN A 153 6.84 9.57 -15.45
CA GLN A 153 6.32 10.41 -16.53
C GLN A 153 4.91 10.01 -16.98
N ASN A 154 4.59 8.72 -17.02
CA ASN A 154 3.23 8.22 -17.27
C ASN A 154 2.22 8.64 -16.18
N ALA A 155 2.67 8.94 -14.95
CA ALA A 155 1.87 9.53 -13.89
C ALA A 155 1.97 11.07 -13.85
N GLY A 156 2.61 11.71 -14.84
CA GLY A 156 2.77 13.16 -14.93
C GLY A 156 3.80 13.75 -13.96
N ILE A 157 4.77 12.96 -13.50
CA ILE A 157 5.79 13.32 -12.49
C ILE A 157 7.19 13.26 -13.12
N ASN A 158 8.10 14.16 -12.74
CA ASN A 158 9.46 14.19 -13.31
C ASN A 158 10.31 13.00 -12.79
N GLY A 159 11.43 12.72 -13.46
CA GLY A 159 12.34 11.62 -13.06
C GLY A 159 12.93 11.79 -11.66
N GLU A 160 13.18 13.04 -11.27
CA GLU A 160 13.86 13.41 -10.02
C GLU A 160 12.93 13.54 -8.82
N ASP A 161 11.67 13.93 -9.03
CA ASP A 161 10.66 14.07 -7.97
C ASP A 161 10.40 12.71 -7.27
N SER A 162 10.04 12.74 -5.99
CA SER A 162 9.80 11.51 -5.23
C SER A 162 8.52 10.79 -5.68
N TYR A 163 8.56 9.46 -5.67
CA TYR A 163 7.39 8.62 -5.90
C TYR A 163 7.39 7.48 -4.88
N ILE A 164 6.36 7.44 -4.01
CA ILE A 164 6.21 6.45 -2.95
C ILE A 164 5.25 5.32 -3.31
N ASN A 165 5.44 4.16 -2.69
CA ASN A 165 4.38 3.16 -2.59
C ASN A 165 3.35 3.62 -1.55
N ALA A 166 2.07 3.67 -1.93
CA ALA A 166 1.00 4.23 -1.08
C ALA A 166 0.54 3.28 0.04
N GLY A 167 0.97 2.01 0.03
CA GLY A 167 0.49 0.97 0.96
C GLY A 167 0.99 1.09 2.39
N VAL A 168 1.94 1.99 2.64
CA VAL A 168 2.25 2.50 3.98
C VAL A 168 2.47 4.00 3.85
N MET A 169 1.58 4.80 4.44
CA MET A 169 1.69 6.26 4.45
C MET A 169 1.42 6.82 5.84
N LEU A 170 2.36 7.61 6.37
CA LEU A 170 2.11 8.48 7.51
C LEU A 170 1.59 9.81 6.98
N ILE A 171 0.44 10.28 7.45
CA ILE A 171 -0.26 11.45 6.90
C ILE A 171 -0.57 12.45 8.02
N ASP A 172 -0.23 13.71 7.78
CA ASP A 172 -0.70 14.87 8.53
C ASP A 172 -2.08 15.27 7.98
N MET A 173 -3.13 15.00 8.76
CA MET A 173 -4.50 15.24 8.32
C MET A 173 -4.89 16.71 8.40
N ASP A 174 -4.21 17.51 9.23
CA ASP A 174 -4.44 18.96 9.29
C ASP A 174 -3.88 19.62 8.02
N LYS A 175 -2.67 19.25 7.58
CA LYS A 175 -2.11 19.68 6.28
C LYS A 175 -2.88 19.11 5.08
N TRP A 176 -3.36 17.86 5.15
CA TRP A 176 -4.17 17.26 4.07
C TRP A 176 -5.48 18.05 3.83
N ARG A 177 -6.10 18.53 4.92
CA ARG A 177 -7.27 19.43 4.91
C ARG A 177 -6.94 20.82 4.39
N GLU A 178 -5.93 21.47 4.98
CA GLU A 178 -5.50 22.83 4.63
C GLU A 178 -5.16 22.95 3.14
N ASN A 179 -4.38 21.99 2.62
CA ASN A 179 -3.99 21.93 1.21
C ASN A 179 -5.08 21.35 0.29
N GLN A 180 -6.26 20.99 0.81
CA GLN A 180 -7.40 20.41 0.07
C GLN A 180 -7.00 19.20 -0.80
N ILE A 181 -6.13 18.32 -0.30
CA ILE A 181 -5.47 17.26 -1.09
C ILE A 181 -6.49 16.31 -1.74
N GLU A 182 -7.52 15.89 -0.99
CA GLU A 182 -8.62 15.07 -1.52
C GLU A 182 -9.26 15.71 -2.77
N LYS A 183 -9.58 17.00 -2.71
CA LYS A 183 -10.17 17.77 -3.81
C LYS A 183 -9.19 17.92 -5.00
N GLN A 184 -7.90 18.10 -4.74
CA GLN A 184 -6.87 18.11 -5.80
C GLN A 184 -6.79 16.75 -6.50
N CYS A 185 -6.78 15.66 -5.75
CA CYS A 185 -6.78 14.30 -6.26
C CYS A 185 -8.03 14.00 -7.11
N MET A 186 -9.22 14.36 -6.61
CA MET A 186 -10.48 14.21 -7.34
C MET A 186 -10.52 15.05 -8.62
N ASN A 187 -10.00 16.28 -8.60
CA ASN A 187 -9.89 17.12 -9.79
C ASN A 187 -8.94 16.49 -10.84
N TYR A 188 -7.80 15.92 -10.42
CA TYR A 188 -6.89 15.22 -11.33
C TYR A 188 -7.53 13.97 -11.95
N ILE A 189 -8.30 13.20 -11.18
CA ILE A 189 -9.07 12.04 -11.69
C ILE A 189 -10.07 12.48 -12.77
N ARG A 190 -10.81 13.59 -12.54
CA ARG A 190 -11.75 14.15 -13.53
C ARG A 190 -11.03 14.63 -14.80
N ILE A 191 -9.94 15.38 -14.67
CA ILE A 191 -9.13 15.86 -15.82
C ILE A 191 -8.59 14.70 -16.67
N CYS A 192 -8.27 13.56 -16.05
CA CYS A 192 -7.86 12.34 -16.75
C CYS A 192 -9.02 11.45 -17.23
N ASN A 193 -10.29 11.87 -17.12
CA ASN A 193 -11.48 11.05 -17.42
C ASN A 193 -11.44 9.66 -16.75
N GLY A 194 -10.93 9.59 -15.51
CA GLY A 194 -10.71 8.34 -14.77
C GLY A 194 -9.53 7.47 -15.26
N GLN A 195 -8.86 7.82 -16.36
CA GLN A 195 -7.74 7.07 -16.93
C GLN A 195 -6.39 7.38 -16.26
N VAL A 196 -6.34 7.32 -14.93
CA VAL A 196 -5.13 7.62 -14.14
C VAL A 196 -4.15 6.43 -14.12
N ALA A 197 -2.87 6.71 -14.32
CA ALA A 197 -1.83 5.67 -14.29
C ALA A 197 -1.54 5.24 -12.85
N TYR A 198 -1.56 3.94 -12.55
CA TYR A 198 -1.35 3.38 -11.20
C TYR A 198 -2.42 3.79 -10.16
N ASN A 199 -3.65 4.01 -10.62
CA ASN A 199 -4.84 4.21 -9.78
C ASN A 199 -4.62 5.28 -8.69
N ASP A 200 -5.04 5.02 -7.46
CA ASP A 200 -4.94 5.93 -6.32
C ASP A 200 -3.49 6.27 -5.96
N GLN A 201 -2.58 5.29 -5.96
CA GLN A 201 -1.14 5.52 -5.74
C GLN A 201 -0.58 6.54 -6.75
N GLY A 202 -0.98 6.46 -8.02
CA GLY A 202 -0.56 7.42 -9.05
C GLY A 202 -1.12 8.82 -8.83
N VAL A 203 -2.40 8.94 -8.47
CA VAL A 203 -3.07 10.21 -8.18
C VAL A 203 -2.44 10.91 -6.98
N ILE A 204 -2.26 10.17 -5.86
CA ILE A 204 -1.66 10.67 -4.62
C ILE A 204 -0.24 11.17 -4.89
N ASN A 205 0.58 10.39 -5.60
CA ASN A 205 1.92 10.83 -5.99
C ASN A 205 1.88 12.03 -6.94
N LYS A 206 0.94 12.11 -7.89
CA LYS A 206 0.86 13.26 -8.81
C LYS A 206 0.53 14.56 -8.07
N VAL A 207 -0.34 14.53 -7.06
CA VAL A 207 -0.61 15.71 -6.21
C VAL A 207 0.57 15.99 -5.29
N LEU A 208 1.09 14.99 -4.57
CA LEU A 208 2.06 15.18 -3.48
C LEU A 208 3.55 15.06 -3.88
N HIS A 209 3.93 14.85 -5.13
CA HIS A 209 5.33 14.59 -5.57
C HIS A 209 6.42 15.53 -5.00
N LYS A 210 6.07 16.77 -4.64
CA LYS A 210 6.97 17.77 -3.99
C LYS A 210 6.70 17.98 -2.50
N ASP A 211 5.63 17.41 -1.98
CA ASP A 211 5.20 17.48 -0.58
C ASP A 211 5.15 16.13 0.14
N LEU A 212 6.06 15.23 -0.25
CA LEU A 212 6.31 13.96 0.42
C LEU A 212 7.66 13.97 1.16
N LEU A 213 7.67 13.34 2.34
CA LEU A 213 8.90 12.91 3.02
C LEU A 213 9.20 11.44 2.66
N VAL A 214 10.45 11.14 2.33
CA VAL A 214 10.89 9.77 2.05
C VAL A 214 11.25 9.05 3.34
N LEU A 215 10.57 7.94 3.63
CA LEU A 215 10.82 7.07 4.78
C LEU A 215 12.00 6.11 4.56
N PRO A 216 12.62 5.58 5.62
CA PRO A 216 13.49 4.40 5.56
C PRO A 216 12.75 3.15 5.02
N PRO A 217 13.38 2.30 4.18
CA PRO A 217 12.65 1.26 3.44
C PRO A 217 12.10 0.12 4.31
N GLU A 218 12.62 -0.07 5.52
CA GLU A 218 12.14 -1.09 6.46
C GLU A 218 10.69 -0.89 6.90
N TYR A 219 10.14 0.32 6.78
CA TYR A 219 8.74 0.63 7.07
C TYR A 219 7.77 0.23 5.94
N ASN A 220 8.27 -0.23 4.79
CA ASN A 220 7.46 -0.78 3.69
C ASN A 220 8.36 -1.69 2.85
N ALA A 221 8.83 -2.78 3.46
CA ALA A 221 9.71 -3.74 2.83
C ALA A 221 8.92 -4.59 1.82
N MET A 222 8.89 -4.09 0.58
CA MET A 222 8.16 -4.65 -0.54
C MET A 222 8.73 -6.01 -0.98
N THR A 223 7.87 -6.91 -1.48
CA THR A 223 8.26 -8.24 -2.04
C THR A 223 9.47 -8.19 -2.98
N LEU A 224 9.62 -7.11 -3.74
CA LEU A 224 10.75 -6.87 -4.64
C LEU A 224 12.13 -6.95 -3.94
N PHE A 225 12.23 -6.56 -2.65
CA PHE A 225 13.47 -6.61 -1.86
C PHE A 225 13.85 -8.06 -1.46
N PHE A 226 12.92 -9.01 -1.55
CA PHE A 226 13.15 -10.43 -1.23
C PHE A 226 13.32 -11.28 -2.50
N ASP A 227 12.65 -10.90 -3.59
CA ASP A 227 12.68 -11.63 -4.87
C ASP A 227 13.94 -11.38 -5.72
N PHE A 228 14.70 -10.30 -5.47
CA PHE A 228 15.84 -9.88 -6.29
C PHE A 228 17.06 -9.48 -5.45
N THR A 229 18.26 -9.64 -6.02
CA THR A 229 19.44 -8.91 -5.53
C THR A 229 19.28 -7.41 -5.82
N TYR A 230 19.95 -6.53 -5.08
CA TYR A 230 19.89 -5.09 -5.36
C TYR A 230 20.35 -4.72 -6.80
N PRO A 231 21.47 -5.26 -7.34
CA PRO A 231 21.83 -5.06 -8.74
C PRO A 231 20.75 -5.50 -9.73
N ASP A 232 20.14 -6.66 -9.52
CA ASP A 232 19.09 -7.17 -10.41
C ASP A 232 17.81 -6.33 -10.32
N MET A 233 17.45 -5.89 -9.11
CA MET A 233 16.32 -4.98 -8.86
C MET A 233 16.49 -3.66 -9.62
N ILE A 234 17.64 -3.01 -9.50
CA ILE A 234 17.93 -1.75 -10.20
C ILE A 234 17.94 -1.96 -11.72
N LYS A 235 18.52 -3.06 -12.21
CA LYS A 235 18.53 -3.41 -13.64
C LYS A 235 17.14 -3.74 -14.20
N TYR A 236 16.28 -4.37 -13.40
CA TYR A 236 14.89 -4.70 -13.74
C TYR A 236 13.96 -3.47 -13.72
N ARG A 237 14.07 -2.63 -12.70
CA ARG A 237 13.17 -1.49 -12.48
C ARG A 237 13.65 -0.17 -13.07
N LYS A 238 14.96 0.03 -13.19
CA LYS A 238 15.64 1.22 -13.75
C LYS A 238 15.20 2.57 -13.15
N PRO A 239 15.16 2.75 -11.82
CA PRO A 239 14.97 4.06 -11.21
C PRO A 239 16.18 4.97 -11.44
N GLN A 240 15.97 6.28 -11.54
CA GLN A 240 17.05 7.28 -11.58
C GLN A 240 17.63 7.55 -10.18
N SER A 241 16.74 7.84 -9.21
CA SER A 241 17.08 8.13 -7.82
C SER A 241 16.36 7.13 -6.93
N TYR A 242 17.10 6.36 -6.14
CA TYR A 242 16.56 5.33 -5.25
C TYR A 242 17.46 5.12 -4.02
N TYR A 243 17.00 4.32 -3.06
CA TYR A 243 17.77 3.92 -1.88
C TYR A 243 19.05 3.18 -2.27
N SER A 244 20.10 3.31 -1.44
CA SER A 244 21.36 2.58 -1.62
C SER A 244 21.21 1.07 -1.38
N ALA A 245 22.17 0.30 -1.90
CA ALA A 245 22.23 -1.14 -1.65
C ALA A 245 22.24 -1.51 -0.16
N GLN A 246 22.88 -0.67 0.67
CA GLN A 246 22.94 -0.86 2.13
C GLN A 246 21.58 -0.63 2.80
N GLN A 247 20.84 0.40 2.37
CA GLN A 247 19.49 0.68 2.91
C GLN A 247 18.49 -0.43 2.54
N VAL A 248 18.55 -0.92 1.29
CA VAL A 248 17.66 -2.01 0.83
C VAL A 248 18.03 -3.34 1.49
N ASP A 249 19.31 -3.66 1.65
CA ASP A 249 19.73 -4.88 2.35
C ASP A 249 19.45 -4.83 3.87
N HIS A 250 19.54 -3.64 4.49
CA HIS A 250 19.10 -3.44 5.87
C HIS A 250 17.59 -3.71 6.00
N ALA A 251 16.76 -3.08 5.15
CA ALA A 251 15.32 -3.28 5.13
C ALA A 251 14.89 -4.73 4.81
N ARG A 252 15.69 -5.44 4.02
CA ARG A 252 15.51 -6.88 3.72
C ARG A 252 15.84 -7.79 4.92
N LYS A 253 16.77 -7.38 5.79
CA LYS A 253 17.19 -8.14 6.99
C LYS A 253 16.39 -7.78 8.24
N HIS A 254 15.94 -6.53 8.35
CA HIS A 254 15.31 -5.95 9.54
C HIS A 254 14.00 -5.18 9.23
N PRO A 255 13.06 -5.75 8.44
CA PRO A 255 11.81 -5.06 8.10
C PRO A 255 10.95 -4.82 9.34
N ARG A 256 10.35 -3.63 9.44
CA ARG A 256 9.30 -3.27 10.41
C ARG A 256 7.91 -3.59 9.88
N ILE A 257 7.70 -3.39 8.58
CA ILE A 257 6.52 -3.84 7.85
C ILE A 257 7.01 -4.54 6.58
N VAL A 258 6.64 -5.82 6.41
CA VAL A 258 6.74 -6.51 5.13
C VAL A 258 5.46 -6.25 4.37
N HIS A 259 5.54 -5.53 3.25
CA HIS A 259 4.43 -5.33 2.35
C HIS A 259 4.54 -6.37 1.23
N PHE A 260 3.58 -7.28 1.15
CA PHE A 260 3.51 -8.18 0.02
C PHE A 260 3.06 -7.35 -1.19
N THR A 261 3.97 -6.95 -2.10
CA THR A 261 3.63 -6.21 -3.34
C THR A 261 3.71 -7.12 -4.57
N SER A 262 2.89 -6.89 -5.59
CA SER A 262 2.66 -7.90 -6.63
C SER A 262 3.93 -8.20 -7.44
N SER A 263 4.34 -9.47 -7.44
CA SER A 263 5.50 -9.98 -8.17
C SER A 263 5.11 -11.11 -9.12
N PHE A 264 6.03 -11.46 -10.02
CA PHE A 264 5.92 -12.63 -10.89
C PHE A 264 6.74 -13.83 -10.38
N LEU A 265 7.69 -13.61 -9.46
CA LEU A 265 8.50 -14.67 -8.84
C LEU A 265 7.82 -15.21 -7.58
N SER A 266 7.61 -14.38 -6.55
CA SER A 266 6.87 -14.79 -5.36
C SER A 266 5.35 -14.75 -5.53
N LEU A 267 4.70 -15.87 -5.19
CA LEU A 267 3.27 -15.92 -4.88
C LEU A 267 2.97 -15.23 -3.53
N ARG A 268 1.73 -14.72 -3.40
CA ARG A 268 1.18 -14.16 -2.13
C ARG A 268 1.21 -15.18 -0.99
N PRO A 269 1.44 -14.78 0.28
CA PRO A 269 1.57 -15.74 1.39
C PRO A 269 0.28 -16.52 1.67
N TRP A 270 -0.89 -15.91 1.39
CA TRP A 270 -2.22 -16.52 1.44
C TRP A 270 -2.54 -17.45 0.25
N VAL A 271 -1.61 -17.64 -0.69
CA VAL A 271 -1.74 -18.57 -1.82
C VAL A 271 -0.96 -19.86 -1.54
N LYS A 272 -1.58 -21.00 -1.86
CA LYS A 272 -0.98 -22.34 -1.77
C LYS A 272 0.31 -22.40 -2.60
N GLY A 273 1.38 -22.91 -2.00
CA GLY A 273 2.70 -23.00 -2.64
C GLY A 273 3.54 -21.71 -2.62
N SER A 274 3.16 -20.66 -1.90
CA SER A 274 4.01 -19.46 -1.81
C SER A 274 5.33 -19.70 -1.06
N GLU A 275 6.42 -19.42 -1.78
CA GLU A 275 7.84 -19.49 -1.38
C GLU A 275 8.36 -18.19 -0.73
N HIS A 276 7.55 -17.12 -0.66
CA HIS A 276 7.99 -15.82 -0.15
C HIS A 276 8.55 -15.96 1.28
N PRO A 277 9.73 -15.39 1.64
CA PRO A 277 10.41 -15.71 2.90
C PRO A 277 9.56 -15.51 4.17
N TYR A 278 8.67 -14.53 4.17
CA TYR A 278 7.76 -14.24 5.28
C TYR A 278 6.42 -15.00 5.25
N ALA A 279 6.16 -15.84 4.24
CA ALA A 279 4.93 -16.63 4.14
C ALA A 279 4.73 -17.64 5.29
N PRO A 280 5.77 -18.33 5.83
CA PRO A 280 5.62 -19.15 7.04
C PRO A 280 5.16 -18.35 8.26
N LEU A 281 5.67 -17.12 8.43
CA LEU A 281 5.32 -16.24 9.53
C LEU A 281 3.92 -15.64 9.37
N TRP A 282 3.56 -15.20 8.15
CA TRP A 282 2.18 -14.80 7.83
C TRP A 282 1.18 -15.94 8.11
N ARG A 283 1.51 -17.19 7.75
CA ARG A 283 0.70 -18.38 8.06
C ARG A 283 0.59 -18.66 9.56
N ASN A 284 1.57 -18.26 10.38
CA ASN A 284 1.46 -18.32 11.85
C ASN A 284 0.36 -17.36 12.33
N TYR A 285 0.43 -16.08 11.95
CA TYR A 285 -0.60 -15.09 12.27
C TYR A 285 -1.99 -15.47 11.73
N TYR A 286 -2.10 -15.99 10.51
CA TYR A 286 -3.37 -16.45 9.94
C TYR A 286 -4.01 -17.61 10.72
N LYS A 287 -3.20 -18.57 11.21
CA LYS A 287 -3.67 -19.66 12.11
C LYS A 287 -4.20 -19.18 13.46
N ARG A 288 -3.85 -17.95 13.87
CA ARG A 288 -4.36 -17.31 15.10
C ARG A 288 -5.64 -16.51 14.86
N SER A 289 -6.03 -16.30 13.60
CA SER A 289 -7.21 -15.51 13.22
C SER A 289 -8.53 -16.29 13.35
N PRO A 290 -9.68 -15.60 13.31
CA PRO A 290 -11.00 -16.22 13.14
C PRO A 290 -11.16 -17.05 11.86
N TRP A 291 -10.33 -16.82 10.83
CA TRP A 291 -10.35 -17.56 9.57
C TRP A 291 -9.35 -18.74 9.54
N ARG A 292 -8.76 -19.13 10.67
CA ARG A 292 -7.76 -20.23 10.77
C ARG A 292 -8.17 -21.59 10.16
N ALA A 293 -9.47 -21.84 9.97
CA ALA A 293 -10.01 -23.04 9.34
C ALA A 293 -10.34 -22.87 7.84
N LYS A 294 -10.19 -21.65 7.29
CA LYS A 294 -10.34 -21.35 5.87
C LYS A 294 -9.06 -21.75 5.13
N ASP A 295 -9.26 -22.39 3.99
CA ASP A 295 -8.17 -22.93 3.19
C ASP A 295 -7.41 -21.82 2.43
N LEU A 296 -6.10 -21.98 2.22
CA LEU A 296 -5.31 -21.01 1.46
C LEU A 296 -5.77 -20.95 -0.01
N ARG A 297 -5.71 -19.78 -0.62
CA ARG A 297 -6.23 -19.54 -1.99
C ARG A 297 -5.39 -20.29 -3.03
N SER A 298 -6.00 -20.76 -4.11
CA SER A 298 -5.28 -21.43 -5.22
C SER A 298 -4.56 -20.41 -6.11
N ASP A 299 -3.47 -20.81 -6.78
CA ASP A 299 -2.77 -19.97 -7.76
C ASP A 299 -3.62 -19.77 -9.02
N ASN A 300 -4.40 -18.69 -9.04
CA ASN A 300 -5.25 -18.28 -10.16
C ASN A 300 -4.50 -17.46 -11.24
N ARG A 301 -3.16 -17.35 -11.20
CA ARG A 301 -2.40 -16.65 -12.25
C ARG A 301 -2.62 -17.34 -13.60
N SER A 302 -2.79 -16.52 -14.63
CA SER A 302 -2.92 -16.95 -16.02
C SER A 302 -1.70 -17.75 -16.51
N SER A 303 -1.92 -18.65 -17.48
CA SER A 303 -0.88 -19.53 -18.03
C SER A 303 0.34 -18.77 -18.53
N TYR A 304 0.17 -17.58 -19.14
CA TYR A 304 1.30 -16.77 -19.61
C TYR A 304 2.23 -16.33 -18.46
N ARG A 305 1.69 -16.02 -17.26
CA ARG A 305 2.52 -15.64 -16.10
C ARG A 305 3.31 -16.84 -15.57
N LYS A 306 2.67 -18.02 -15.53
CA LYS A 306 3.29 -19.28 -15.11
C LYS A 306 4.37 -19.76 -16.11
N ILE A 307 4.19 -19.52 -17.41
CA ILE A 307 5.20 -19.77 -18.45
C ILE A 307 6.36 -18.78 -18.32
N TYR A 308 6.08 -17.48 -18.14
CA TYR A 308 7.08 -16.44 -17.98
C TYR A 308 7.94 -16.64 -16.72
N GLU A 309 7.35 -17.05 -15.60
CA GLU A 309 8.07 -17.42 -14.38
C GLU A 309 9.03 -18.60 -14.64
N LYS A 310 8.56 -19.68 -15.28
CA LYS A 310 9.41 -20.82 -15.65
C LYS A 310 10.56 -20.40 -16.57
N PHE A 311 10.27 -19.59 -17.60
CA PHE A 311 11.30 -19.06 -18.50
C PHE A 311 12.35 -18.24 -17.75
N TYR A 312 11.94 -17.35 -16.84
CA TYR A 312 12.86 -16.57 -16.03
C TYR A 312 13.75 -17.45 -15.14
N ARG A 313 13.18 -18.45 -14.45
CA ARG A 313 13.91 -19.37 -13.57
C ARG A 313 14.87 -20.32 -14.32
N LEU A 314 14.64 -20.57 -15.62
CA LEU A 314 15.48 -21.45 -16.46
C LEU A 314 16.58 -20.69 -17.23
N MET A 315 16.44 -19.38 -17.43
CA MET A 315 17.40 -18.57 -18.19
C MET A 315 18.50 -17.98 -17.30
N PRO A 316 19.75 -17.82 -17.80
CA PRO A 316 20.82 -17.18 -17.04
C PRO A 316 20.42 -15.80 -16.51
N LEU A 317 20.58 -15.59 -15.20
CA LEU A 317 20.08 -14.41 -14.48
C LEU A 317 20.44 -13.06 -15.15
N PRO A 318 21.67 -12.83 -15.68
CA PRO A 318 21.98 -11.59 -16.37
C PRO A 318 21.15 -11.34 -17.63
N PHE A 319 20.73 -12.38 -18.34
CA PHE A 319 19.90 -12.28 -19.54
C PHE A 319 18.41 -12.15 -19.18
N SER A 320 17.91 -12.98 -18.26
CA SER A 320 16.51 -12.95 -17.84
C SER A 320 16.15 -11.61 -17.19
N VAL A 321 17.03 -11.03 -16.36
CA VAL A 321 16.86 -9.68 -15.79
C VAL A 321 16.91 -8.59 -16.87
N SER A 322 17.82 -8.68 -17.85
CA SER A 322 17.89 -7.70 -18.96
C SER A 322 16.58 -7.66 -19.76
N LEU A 323 16.11 -8.84 -20.20
CA LEU A 323 14.89 -8.96 -21.00
C LEU A 323 13.65 -8.56 -20.19
N SER A 324 13.53 -9.04 -18.94
CA SER A 324 12.47 -8.64 -18.01
C SER A 324 12.45 -7.13 -17.77
N GLY A 325 13.62 -6.52 -17.60
CA GLY A 325 13.76 -5.09 -17.40
C GLY A 325 13.38 -4.27 -18.63
N PHE A 326 13.65 -4.75 -19.85
CA PHE A 326 13.16 -4.13 -21.08
C PHE A 326 11.63 -4.26 -21.22
N LEU A 327 11.09 -5.46 -21.03
CA LEU A 327 9.65 -5.71 -21.04
C LEU A 327 8.91 -4.83 -20.03
N HIS A 328 9.41 -4.76 -18.79
CA HIS A 328 8.77 -4.07 -17.68
C HIS A 328 8.97 -2.54 -17.70
N SER A 329 10.13 -2.04 -18.15
CA SER A 329 10.43 -0.59 -18.18
C SER A 329 9.97 0.11 -19.46
N VAL A 330 9.74 -0.61 -20.56
CA VAL A 330 9.41 -0.05 -21.88
C VAL A 330 8.07 -0.58 -22.41
N LEU A 331 7.97 -1.89 -22.68
CA LEU A 331 6.80 -2.47 -23.36
C LEU A 331 5.52 -2.44 -22.52
N VAL A 332 5.57 -2.80 -21.23
CA VAL A 332 4.39 -2.75 -20.34
C VAL A 332 3.83 -1.32 -20.24
N PRO A 333 4.64 -0.26 -19.98
CA PRO A 333 4.17 1.13 -20.07
C PRO A 333 3.56 1.53 -21.42
N MET A 334 4.18 1.16 -22.56
CA MET A 334 3.64 1.49 -23.89
C MET A 334 2.31 0.79 -24.19
N VAL A 335 2.14 -0.46 -23.74
CA VAL A 335 0.86 -1.20 -23.91
C VAL A 335 -0.26 -0.58 -23.06
N HIS A 336 0.05 -0.09 -21.85
CA HIS A 336 -0.94 0.63 -21.04
C HIS A 336 -1.29 2.00 -21.66
N MET A 337 -0.32 2.76 -22.17
CA MET A 337 -0.60 3.98 -22.94
C MET A 337 -1.52 3.70 -24.12
N ARG A 338 -1.21 2.68 -24.95
CA ARG A 338 -2.03 2.35 -26.13
C ARG A 338 -3.45 1.94 -25.75
N LYS A 339 -3.65 1.17 -24.68
CA LYS A 339 -4.99 0.79 -24.19
C LYS A 339 -5.80 1.95 -23.61
N ASN A 340 -5.14 2.97 -23.07
CA ASN A 340 -5.80 4.20 -22.64
C ASN A 340 -6.19 5.06 -23.86
N GLN A 341 -5.31 5.14 -24.86
CA GLN A 341 -5.52 5.90 -26.10
C GLN A 341 -6.49 5.26 -27.10
N SER A 342 -6.70 3.93 -27.08
CA SER A 342 -7.43 3.22 -28.13
C SER A 342 -8.96 3.26 -28.04
N GLY A 343 -9.55 3.76 -26.94
CA GLY A 343 -11.00 4.00 -26.82
C GLY A 343 -11.90 2.77 -26.69
N GLU A 344 -11.41 1.57 -27.01
CA GLU A 344 -12.08 0.26 -26.81
C GLU A 344 -11.95 -0.26 -25.37
#